data_AF-A0AA92V456-F1
#
_entry.id   AF-A0AA92V456-F1
#
_cell.length_a   1.000
_cell.length_b   1.000
_cell.length_c   1.000
_cell.angle_alpha   90.00
_cell.angle_beta   90.00
_cell.angle_gamma   90.00
#
_symmetry.space_group_name_H-M   'P 1'
#
loop_
_entity.id
_entity.type
_entity.pdbx_description
1 polymer ?
#
loop_
_entity_poly.entity_id
_entity_poly.type
_entity_poly.pdbx_seq_one_letter_code
_entity_poly.pdbx_strand_id
1 'polypeptide(L)'
;MTVEQIKKNAKVMLAFTQGNEIQARPLGIQDENAWKDESSPNFDFNLYEYRVKENTESEYRPFENIKECWEEMLKHQPFGWIIDVEPENSIIPSEYADAGCIVNVGEDFICLAPYLQATNEGNVQNNSVIPGNYTYSEALKYFWFMDGTPFGIKKTESSIPQLP
;
A
#
# COMPACT_ATOMS: atom_id res chain seq x y z
N MET A 1 -11.60 28.38 -7.84
CA MET A 1 -11.46 26.93 -8.13
C MET A 1 -10.83 26.77 -9.51
N THR A 2 -9.79 25.94 -9.66
CA THR A 2 -9.11 25.69 -10.95
C THR A 2 -9.79 24.56 -11.71
N VAL A 3 -9.51 24.41 -13.02
CA VAL A 3 -10.01 23.29 -13.83
C VAL A 3 -9.58 21.94 -13.26
N GLU A 4 -8.35 21.83 -12.75
CA GLU A 4 -7.83 20.62 -12.09
C GLU A 4 -8.60 20.30 -10.81
N GLN A 5 -8.88 21.31 -9.99
CA GLN A 5 -9.69 21.14 -8.78
C GLN A 5 -11.11 20.68 -9.12
N ILE A 6 -11.72 21.23 -10.18
CA ILE A 6 -13.04 20.79 -10.65
C ILE A 6 -12.99 19.32 -11.08
N LYS A 7 -11.96 18.90 -11.83
CA LYS A 7 -11.78 17.49 -12.23
C LYS A 7 -11.63 16.57 -11.02
N LYS A 8 -10.84 16.96 -10.00
CA LYS A 8 -10.68 16.18 -8.76
C LYS A 8 -12.02 16.03 -8.03
N ASN A 9 -12.74 17.13 -7.84
CA ASN A 9 -14.03 17.14 -7.16
C ASN A 9 -15.07 16.28 -7.91
N ALA A 10 -15.10 16.36 -9.25
CA ALA A 10 -15.98 15.55 -10.08
C ALA A 10 -15.72 14.04 -9.94
N LYS A 11 -14.44 13.63 -9.86
CA LYS A 11 -14.08 12.23 -9.62
C LYS A 11 -14.60 11.71 -8.29
N VAL A 12 -14.49 12.50 -7.22
CA VAL A 12 -14.98 12.10 -5.89
C VAL A 12 -16.51 11.95 -5.89
N MET A 13 -17.23 12.91 -6.47
CA MET A 13 -18.69 12.82 -6.60
C MET A 13 -19.11 11.59 -7.40
N LEU A 14 -18.46 11.31 -8.53
CA LEU A 14 -18.73 10.12 -9.33
C LEU A 14 -18.49 8.83 -8.54
N ALA A 15 -17.36 8.73 -7.84
CA ALA A 15 -17.03 7.57 -7.02
C ALA A 15 -18.08 7.33 -5.92
N PHE A 16 -18.56 8.39 -5.27
CA PHE A 16 -19.64 8.30 -4.28
C PHE A 16 -20.95 7.78 -4.90
N THR A 17 -21.33 8.27 -6.10
CA THR A 17 -22.51 7.74 -6.80
C THR A 17 -22.39 6.27 -7.21
N GLN A 18 -21.15 5.76 -7.31
CA GLN A 18 -20.85 4.36 -7.61
C GLN A 18 -20.75 3.49 -6.35
N GLY A 19 -21.01 4.05 -5.16
CA GLY A 19 -20.99 3.32 -3.89
C GLY A 19 -19.61 3.21 -3.23
N ASN A 20 -18.61 3.94 -3.71
CA ASN A 20 -17.30 3.97 -3.04
C ASN A 20 -17.38 4.76 -1.74
N GLU A 21 -16.65 4.31 -0.72
CA GLU A 21 -16.44 5.07 0.51
C GLU A 21 -15.61 6.33 0.21
N ILE A 22 -15.96 7.44 0.85
CA ILE A 22 -15.25 8.71 0.71
C ILE A 22 -14.82 9.21 2.09
N GLN A 23 -13.85 10.13 2.09
CA GLN A 23 -13.42 10.85 3.27
C GLN A 23 -13.49 12.35 3.03
N ALA A 24 -13.72 13.10 4.10
CA ALA A 24 -13.67 14.56 4.13
C ALA A 24 -12.67 15.04 5.19
N ARG A 25 -12.04 16.19 4.94
CA ARG A 25 -11.34 16.97 5.96
C ARG A 25 -11.59 18.47 5.77
N PRO A 26 -11.47 19.29 6.83
CA PRO A 26 -11.59 20.74 6.69
C PRO A 26 -10.52 21.30 5.72
N LEU A 27 -10.94 22.22 4.87
CA LEU A 27 -10.07 22.85 3.87
C LEU A 27 -8.92 23.59 4.55
N GLY A 28 -7.70 23.37 4.05
CA GLY A 28 -6.48 24.00 4.57
C GLY A 28 -5.80 23.24 5.72
N ILE A 29 -6.40 22.16 6.23
CA ILE A 29 -5.74 21.25 7.16
C ILE A 29 -4.90 20.24 6.37
N GLN A 30 -3.60 20.22 6.62
CA GLN A 30 -2.67 19.29 5.94
C GLN A 30 -2.39 18.01 6.73
N ASP A 31 -2.92 17.88 7.96
CA ASP A 31 -2.79 16.66 8.75
C ASP A 31 -3.56 15.51 8.10
N GLU A 32 -2.88 14.41 7.84
CA GLU A 32 -3.44 13.22 7.22
C GLU A 32 -4.41 12.49 8.16
N ASN A 33 -4.25 12.63 9.47
CA ASN A 33 -5.19 12.08 10.46
C ASN A 33 -6.52 12.86 10.54
N ALA A 34 -6.60 14.02 9.87
CA ALA A 34 -7.79 14.84 9.81
C ALA A 34 -8.85 14.31 8.83
N TRP A 35 -8.51 13.35 7.96
CA TRP A 35 -9.49 12.67 7.13
C TRP A 35 -10.45 11.82 7.97
N LYS A 36 -11.75 11.97 7.73
CA LYS A 36 -12.82 11.21 8.37
C LYS A 36 -13.75 10.64 7.32
N ASP A 37 -14.22 9.41 7.55
CA ASP A 37 -15.18 8.75 6.69
C ASP A 37 -16.48 9.58 6.60
N GLU A 38 -16.97 9.75 5.38
CA GLU A 38 -18.15 10.56 5.07
C GLU A 38 -19.17 9.72 4.29
N SER A 39 -20.37 9.60 4.84
CA SER A 39 -21.45 8.77 4.28
C SER A 39 -22.62 9.59 3.74
N SER A 40 -22.67 10.88 4.05
CA SER A 40 -23.72 11.81 3.61
C SER A 40 -23.13 13.20 3.28
N PRO A 41 -22.27 13.30 2.26
CA PRO A 41 -21.60 14.54 1.89
C PRO A 41 -22.59 15.59 1.39
N ASN A 42 -22.42 16.84 1.84
CA ASN A 42 -23.07 18.01 1.23
C ASN A 42 -22.26 18.62 0.06
N PHE A 43 -21.05 18.10 -0.19
CA PHE A 43 -20.09 18.55 -1.21
C PHE A 43 -19.79 20.06 -1.17
N ASP A 44 -19.65 20.63 0.03
CA ASP A 44 -19.20 22.02 0.18
C ASP A 44 -17.66 22.13 0.04
N PHE A 45 -17.21 22.22 -1.21
CA PHE A 45 -15.79 22.35 -1.56
C PHE A 45 -15.13 23.67 -1.11
N ASN A 46 -15.87 24.60 -0.50
CA ASN A 46 -15.30 25.81 0.10
C ASN A 46 -14.89 25.59 1.56
N LEU A 47 -15.48 24.59 2.22
CA LEU A 47 -15.23 24.27 3.62
C LEU A 47 -14.44 22.97 3.79
N TYR A 48 -14.57 22.05 2.84
CA TYR A 48 -13.99 20.72 2.94
C TYR A 48 -13.23 20.33 1.68
N GLU A 49 -12.15 19.58 1.89
CA GLU A 49 -11.58 18.72 0.87
C GLU A 49 -12.23 17.34 0.98
N TYR A 50 -12.50 16.74 -0.17
CA TYR A 50 -12.99 15.36 -0.24
C TYR A 50 -11.99 14.52 -1.03
N ARG A 51 -11.90 13.25 -0.66
CA ARG A 51 -11.23 12.22 -1.45
C ARG A 51 -12.06 10.95 -1.44
N VAL A 52 -11.86 10.12 -2.45
CA VAL A 52 -12.27 8.72 -2.35
C VAL A 52 -11.40 8.12 -1.24
N LYS A 53 -12.04 7.46 -0.25
CA LYS A 53 -11.27 6.71 0.74
C LYS A 53 -10.42 5.74 -0.05
N GLU A 54 -9.13 5.67 0.25
CA GLU A 54 -8.24 4.73 -0.42
C GLU A 54 -8.55 3.29 0.04
N ASN A 55 -9.69 2.79 -0.41
CA ASN A 55 -9.84 1.40 -0.81
C ASN A 55 -9.28 1.32 -2.22
N THR A 56 -7.99 1.62 -2.36
CA THR A 56 -7.19 1.01 -3.41
C THR A 56 -7.24 -0.48 -3.09
N GLU A 57 -8.28 -1.15 -3.58
CA GLU A 57 -8.16 -2.56 -3.87
C GLU A 57 -6.95 -2.66 -4.76
N SER A 58 -5.85 -3.14 -4.18
CA SER A 58 -4.61 -3.29 -4.93
C SER A 58 -4.94 -4.07 -6.21
N GLU A 59 -4.34 -3.66 -7.32
CA GLU A 59 -4.33 -4.48 -8.54
C GLU A 59 -3.67 -5.84 -8.27
N TYR A 60 -3.01 -5.98 -7.11
CA TYR A 60 -2.43 -7.19 -6.60
C TYR A 60 -3.29 -7.76 -5.46
N ARG A 61 -3.46 -9.08 -5.45
CA ARG A 61 -4.15 -9.81 -4.38
C ARG A 61 -3.16 -10.51 -3.45
N PRO A 62 -3.60 -10.89 -2.24
CA PRO A 62 -2.85 -11.80 -1.40
C PRO A 62 -2.53 -13.14 -2.06
N PHE A 63 -1.50 -13.81 -1.56
CA PHE A 63 -1.25 -15.21 -1.93
C PHE A 63 -2.35 -16.10 -1.36
N GLU A 64 -2.88 -17.00 -2.18
CA GLU A 64 -3.91 -17.97 -1.79
C GLU A 64 -3.34 -18.99 -0.79
N ASN A 65 -2.05 -19.31 -0.92
CA ASN A 65 -1.35 -20.26 -0.05
C ASN A 65 0.17 -20.07 -0.11
N ILE A 66 0.89 -20.78 0.78
CA ILE A 66 2.36 -20.75 0.89
C ILE A 66 3.04 -21.15 -0.41
N LYS A 67 2.46 -22.10 -1.17
CA LYS A 67 3.04 -22.55 -2.44
C LYS A 67 3.01 -21.44 -3.49
N GLU A 68 1.90 -20.72 -3.62
CA GLU A 68 1.79 -19.57 -4.54
C GLU A 68 2.76 -18.44 -4.15
N CYS A 69 2.86 -18.13 -2.86
CA CYS A 69 3.84 -17.18 -2.33
C CYS A 69 5.27 -17.56 -2.76
N TRP A 70 5.66 -18.82 -2.51
CA TRP A 70 6.99 -19.32 -2.83
C TRP A 70 7.29 -19.28 -4.33
N GLU A 71 6.32 -19.69 -5.16
CA GLU A 71 6.46 -19.65 -6.62
C GLU A 71 6.58 -18.22 -7.16
N GLU A 72 5.89 -17.24 -6.57
CA GLU A 72 6.03 -15.84 -6.95
C GLU A 72 7.38 -15.27 -6.49
N MET A 73 7.78 -15.50 -5.24
CA MET A 73 9.07 -15.04 -4.71
C MET A 73 10.27 -15.54 -5.54
N LEU A 74 10.19 -16.75 -6.11
CA LEU A 74 11.25 -17.31 -6.97
C LEU A 74 11.44 -16.52 -8.28
N LYS A 75 10.44 -15.74 -8.72
CA LYS A 75 10.50 -14.92 -9.93
C LYS A 75 11.25 -13.60 -9.72
N HIS A 76 11.35 -13.13 -8.47
CA HIS A 76 11.95 -11.84 -8.13
C HIS A 76 13.38 -12.03 -7.59
N GLN A 77 14.32 -11.18 -8.00
CA GLN A 77 15.73 -11.25 -7.60
C GLN A 77 16.25 -9.89 -7.10
N PRO A 78 17.09 -9.85 -6.04
CA PRO A 78 17.59 -10.97 -5.23
C PRO A 78 16.52 -11.56 -4.30
N PHE A 79 16.44 -12.90 -4.27
CA PHE A 79 15.32 -13.66 -3.69
C PHE A 79 14.87 -13.22 -2.29
N GLY A 80 13.57 -12.94 -2.17
CA GLY A 80 12.84 -12.82 -0.89
C GLY A 80 13.00 -11.52 -0.11
N TRP A 81 13.67 -10.53 -0.70
CA TRP A 81 13.83 -9.20 -0.10
C TRP A 81 12.76 -8.24 -0.61
N ILE A 82 12.18 -7.50 0.32
CA ILE A 82 11.23 -6.42 0.07
C ILE A 82 11.76 -5.11 0.66
N ILE A 83 11.20 -4.00 0.20
CA ILE A 83 11.39 -2.64 0.73
C ILE A 83 10.02 -2.02 1.03
N ASP A 84 10.01 -1.06 1.95
CA ASP A 84 8.83 -0.28 2.37
C ASP A 84 8.71 1.08 1.68
N VAL A 85 9.57 1.32 0.68
CA VAL A 85 9.57 2.53 -0.14
C VAL A 85 9.30 2.19 -1.60
N GLU A 86 8.43 2.97 -2.23
CA GLU A 86 8.21 2.90 -3.68
C GLU A 86 9.51 3.31 -4.41
N PRO A 87 10.05 2.46 -5.29
CA PRO A 87 11.23 2.81 -6.07
C PRO A 87 10.91 3.87 -7.14
N GLU A 88 11.72 4.93 -7.22
CA GLU A 88 11.59 5.95 -8.27
C GLU A 88 12.52 5.61 -9.44
N ASN A 89 11.97 5.35 -10.63
CA ASN A 89 12.73 4.90 -11.81
C ASN A 89 13.59 3.64 -11.56
N SER A 90 13.10 2.70 -10.76
CA SER A 90 13.85 1.50 -10.32
C SER A 90 15.10 1.82 -9.49
N ILE A 91 15.19 3.03 -8.95
CA ILE A 91 16.23 3.45 -8.02
C ILE A 91 15.61 3.49 -6.63
N ILE A 92 16.20 2.73 -5.72
CA ILE A 92 15.82 2.71 -4.31
C ILE A 92 16.51 3.88 -3.60
N PRO A 93 15.78 4.83 -2.98
CA PRO A 93 16.40 5.93 -2.25
C PRO A 93 17.18 5.39 -1.04
N SER A 94 18.51 5.47 -1.09
CA SER A 94 19.41 4.80 -0.12
C SER A 94 19.30 5.30 1.31
N GLU A 95 18.68 6.46 1.52
CA GLU A 95 18.53 7.11 2.83
C GLU A 95 17.30 6.65 3.62
N TYR A 96 16.38 5.89 3.00
CA TYR A 96 15.13 5.46 3.64
C TYR A 96 14.74 3.99 3.40
N ALA A 97 15.53 3.23 2.65
CA ALA A 97 15.15 1.87 2.28
C ALA A 97 15.65 0.83 3.26
N ASP A 98 14.77 0.39 4.16
CA ASP A 98 15.02 -0.77 5.02
C ASP A 98 14.66 -2.05 4.24
N ALA A 99 15.68 -2.69 3.66
CA ALA A 99 15.48 -3.98 2.99
C ALA A 99 15.19 -5.07 4.02
N GLY A 100 14.00 -5.68 3.98
CA GLY A 100 13.58 -6.76 4.86
C GLY A 100 13.29 -8.06 4.11
N CYS A 101 13.33 -9.20 4.80
CA CYS A 101 12.93 -10.49 4.25
C CYS A 101 11.55 -10.86 4.81
N ILE A 102 10.52 -10.96 3.96
CA ILE A 102 9.22 -11.49 4.39
C ILE A 102 9.26 -13.02 4.35
N VAL A 103 8.95 -13.63 5.48
CA VAL A 103 8.74 -15.07 5.63
C VAL A 103 7.29 -15.30 6.03
N ASN A 104 6.58 -16.14 5.28
CA ASN A 104 5.23 -16.56 5.65
C ASN A 104 5.31 -17.70 6.69
N VAL A 105 4.54 -17.60 7.78
CA VAL A 105 4.46 -18.61 8.86
C VAL A 105 2.99 -18.94 9.12
N GLY A 106 2.40 -19.83 8.30
CA GLY A 106 1.01 -20.24 8.45
C GLY A 106 0.04 -19.28 7.76
N GLU A 107 -0.90 -18.69 8.52
CA GLU A 107 -1.77 -17.60 8.04
C GLU A 107 -1.17 -16.20 8.32
N ASP A 108 -0.06 -16.15 9.07
CA ASP A 108 0.65 -14.92 9.44
C ASP A 108 1.88 -14.70 8.55
N PHE A 109 2.38 -13.47 8.48
CA PHE A 109 3.65 -13.14 7.86
C PHE A 109 4.59 -12.47 8.87
N ILE A 110 5.88 -12.75 8.74
CA ILE A 110 6.94 -12.16 9.54
C ILE A 110 7.84 -11.39 8.58
N CYS A 111 7.91 -10.07 8.73
CA CYS A 111 8.97 -9.29 8.10
C CYS A 111 10.22 -9.33 8.99
N LEU A 112 11.28 -9.97 8.50
CA LEU A 112 12.60 -10.00 9.08
C LEU A 112 13.42 -8.85 8.51
N ALA A 113 13.37 -7.68 9.16
CA ALA A 113 14.32 -6.62 8.85
C ALA A 113 15.68 -6.97 9.50
N PRO A 114 16.79 -7.09 8.75
CA PRO A 114 18.10 -7.07 9.35
C PRO A 114 18.37 -5.66 9.84
N TYR A 115 18.14 -5.40 11.12
CA TYR A 115 18.72 -4.22 11.76
C TYR A 115 20.23 -4.44 11.86
N LEU A 116 20.98 -4.11 10.79
CA LEU A 116 22.43 -4.15 10.77
C LEU A 116 23.01 -2.89 11.43
N GLN A 117 22.69 -2.66 12.72
CA GLN A 117 23.64 -1.92 13.54
C GLN A 117 24.72 -2.92 13.96
N ALA A 118 25.85 -2.89 13.25
CA ALA A 118 27.04 -3.59 13.69
C ALA A 118 27.46 -3.02 15.05
N THR A 119 27.21 -3.78 16.12
CA THR A 119 27.91 -3.55 17.38
C THR A 119 29.37 -3.99 17.19
N ASN A 120 30.30 -3.40 17.94
CA ASN A 120 31.74 -3.72 17.86
C ASN A 120 32.06 -5.21 18.15
N GLU A 121 31.08 -6.00 18.57
CA GLU A 121 31.20 -7.40 18.99
C GLU A 121 30.51 -8.39 18.03
N GLY A 122 29.96 -7.93 16.89
CA GLY A 122 29.42 -8.82 15.85
C GLY A 122 28.09 -9.52 16.19
N ASN A 123 27.41 -9.12 17.28
CA ASN A 123 26.10 -9.65 17.64
C ASN A 123 24.98 -8.73 17.13
N VAL A 124 24.02 -9.30 16.40
CA VAL A 124 22.81 -8.62 15.91
C VAL A 124 21.80 -8.55 17.05
N GLN A 125 21.68 -7.39 17.71
CA GLN A 125 20.57 -7.10 18.63
C GLN A 125 19.62 -6.11 17.98
N ASN A 126 18.60 -6.64 17.29
CA ASN A 126 17.24 -6.11 17.14
C ASN A 126 16.54 -6.85 15.99
N ASN A 127 15.94 -7.99 16.29
CA ASN A 127 14.82 -8.50 15.48
C ASN A 127 13.61 -7.61 15.79
N SER A 128 13.63 -6.37 15.29
CA SER A 128 12.49 -5.48 15.40
C SER A 128 11.47 -5.89 14.34
N VAL A 129 10.37 -6.49 14.80
CA VAL A 129 9.09 -6.37 14.11
C VAL A 129 8.87 -4.87 13.90
N ILE A 130 8.74 -4.42 12.66
CA ILE A 130 8.45 -3.01 12.34
C ILE A 130 7.29 -2.57 13.26
N PRO A 131 7.41 -1.47 14.03
CA PRO A 131 6.30 -0.98 14.83
C PRO A 131 5.21 -0.49 13.88
N GLY A 132 4.29 -1.40 13.54
CA GLY A 132 3.19 -1.21 12.63
C GLY A 132 2.43 -2.53 12.53
N ASN A 133 1.25 -2.59 13.15
CA ASN A 133 0.36 -3.74 13.02
C ASN A 133 -0.33 -3.66 11.66
N TYR A 134 0.39 -3.98 10.57
CA TYR A 134 -0.20 -4.06 9.24
C TYR A 134 -0.88 -5.41 9.08
N THR A 135 -2.15 -5.40 8.67
CA THR A 135 -2.79 -6.58 8.09
C THR A 135 -2.12 -6.93 6.77
N TYR A 136 -2.24 -8.19 6.33
CA TYR A 136 -1.70 -8.63 5.05
C TYR A 136 -2.21 -7.74 3.88
N SER A 137 -3.47 -7.33 3.92
CA SER A 137 -4.04 -6.46 2.89
C SER A 137 -3.44 -5.05 2.87
N GLU A 138 -2.99 -4.54 4.02
CA GLU A 138 -2.32 -3.23 4.09
C GLU A 138 -0.88 -3.34 3.58
N ALA A 139 -0.20 -4.46 3.83
CA ALA A 139 1.15 -4.72 3.32
C ALA A 139 1.24 -4.65 1.78
N LEU A 140 0.20 -5.07 1.05
CA LEU A 140 0.12 -4.97 -0.42
C LEU A 140 0.20 -3.53 -0.95
N LYS A 141 -0.07 -2.53 -0.11
CA LYS A 141 -0.07 -1.11 -0.49
C LYS A 141 1.28 -0.44 -0.25
N TYR A 142 2.05 -0.96 0.71
CA TYR A 142 3.24 -0.27 1.22
C TYR A 142 4.54 -1.03 0.93
N PHE A 143 4.48 -2.32 0.62
CA PHE A 143 5.68 -3.11 0.35
C PHE A 143 5.88 -3.42 -1.14
N TRP A 144 7.15 -3.42 -1.54
CA TRP A 144 7.62 -3.67 -2.90
C TRP A 144 8.72 -4.73 -2.87
N PHE A 145 8.78 -5.59 -3.89
CA PHE A 145 9.93 -6.44 -4.11
C PHE A 145 11.15 -5.60 -4.49
N MET A 146 12.35 -6.07 -4.15
CA MET A 146 13.61 -5.38 -4.45
C MET A 146 13.88 -5.12 -5.94
N ASP A 147 13.21 -5.84 -6.84
CA ASP A 147 13.27 -5.57 -8.29
C ASP A 147 12.33 -4.43 -8.73
N GLY A 148 11.64 -3.81 -7.78
CA GLY A 148 10.73 -2.69 -7.98
C GLY A 148 9.33 -3.07 -8.41
N THR A 149 8.94 -4.34 -8.25
CA THR A 149 7.55 -4.77 -8.50
C THR A 149 6.70 -4.69 -7.21
N PRO A 150 5.40 -4.36 -7.30
CA PRO A 150 4.51 -4.36 -6.12
C PRO A 150 4.39 -5.74 -5.48
N PHE A 151 4.29 -5.78 -4.15
CA PHE A 151 4.10 -7.04 -3.42
C PHE A 151 2.71 -7.65 -3.69
N GLY A 152 2.67 -8.93 -4.07
CA GLY A 152 1.44 -9.71 -4.27
C GLY A 152 1.30 -10.28 -5.69
N ILE A 153 0.12 -10.84 -5.99
CA ILE A 153 -0.18 -11.41 -7.32
C ILE A 153 -1.05 -10.46 -8.11
N LYS A 154 -0.60 -10.03 -9.30
CA LYS A 154 -1.40 -9.20 -10.18
C LYS A 154 -2.73 -9.91 -10.50
N LYS A 155 -3.85 -9.26 -10.22
CA LYS A 155 -5.19 -9.70 -10.63
C LYS A 155 -5.20 -9.79 -12.16
N THR A 156 -5.38 -10.99 -12.69
CA THR A 156 -5.64 -11.16 -14.12
C THR A 156 -7.03 -10.60 -14.43
N GLU A 157 -7.16 -9.85 -15.52
CA GLU A 157 -8.47 -9.46 -16.07
C GLU A 157 -9.18 -10.75 -16.53
N SER A 158 -9.86 -11.43 -15.60
CA SER A 158 -10.72 -12.56 -15.92
C SER A 158 -12.13 -12.25 -15.48
N SER A 159 -13.00 -12.14 -16.49
CA SER A 159 -14.46 -12.01 -16.42
C SER A 159 -15.00 -10.67 -15.90
N ILE A 160 -14.85 -9.61 -16.71
CA ILE A 160 -16.00 -8.70 -16.89
C ILE A 160 -17.07 -9.56 -17.58
N PRO A 161 -18.23 -9.84 -16.97
CA PRO A 161 -19.34 -10.40 -17.72
C PRO A 161 -19.68 -9.35 -18.78
N GLN A 162 -19.50 -9.67 -20.06
CA GLN A 162 -20.12 -8.86 -21.10
C GLN A 162 -21.62 -8.90 -20.84
N LEU A 163 -22.18 -7.76 -20.44
CA LEU A 163 -23.63 -7.61 -20.28
C LEU A 163 -24.28 -7.84 -21.66
N PRO A 164 -25.43 -8.54 -21.71
CA PRO A 164 -26.22 -8.70 -22.93
C PRO A 164 -26.77 -7.37 -23.46
#